data_AF-A0A950MGT1-F1
#
_entry.id   AF-A0A950MGT1-F1
#
_cell.length_a   1.000
_cell.length_b   1.000
_cell.length_c   1.000
_cell.angle_alpha   90.00
_cell.angle_beta   90.00
_cell.angle_gamma   90.00
#
_symmetry.space_group_name_H-M   'P 1'
#
loop_
_entity.id
_entity.type
_entity.pdbx_description
1 polymer ?
#
loop_
_entity_poly.entity_id
_entity_poly.type
_entity_poly.pdbx_seq_one_letter_code
_entity_poly.pdbx_strand_id
1 'polypeptide(L)'
;MTTQAGYEFHMPVDGATRRYTIAPIFSPEGNLQQLAISQDAPPDKRQTIHIAMDPAVFKQAALPGVEVLSRIAIGQATQDKLFGGPGESEEILDFTIEPWQGDLRPLNS
;
A
#
# COMPACT_ATOMS: atom_id res chain seq x y z
N MET A 1 19.37 0.92 13.65
CA MET A 1 17.89 0.86 13.63
C MET A 1 17.48 0.97 12.19
N THR A 2 17.12 -0.15 11.55
CA THR A 2 16.76 -0.20 10.13
C THR A 2 15.34 0.32 9.99
N THR A 3 15.18 1.55 9.51
CA THR A 3 13.88 2.16 9.21
C THR A 3 13.17 1.27 8.20
N GLN A 4 12.03 0.73 8.58
CA GLN A 4 11.30 -0.29 7.82
C GLN A 4 10.92 0.27 6.44
N ALA A 5 11.37 -0.40 5.38
CA ALA A 5 11.37 0.13 4.02
C ALA A 5 9.95 0.19 3.44
N GLY A 6 9.37 1.38 3.43
CA GLY A 6 8.30 1.68 2.47
C GLY A 6 8.87 1.80 1.07
N TYR A 7 7.98 1.87 0.09
CA TYR A 7 8.32 1.96 -1.32
C TYR A 7 7.69 3.18 -1.97
N GLU A 8 8.35 3.74 -2.97
CA GLU A 8 7.82 4.70 -3.92
C GLU A 8 7.38 3.97 -5.20
N PHE A 9 6.27 4.42 -5.77
CA PHE A 9 5.82 3.99 -7.08
C PHE A 9 5.07 5.10 -7.82
N HIS A 10 4.85 4.87 -9.11
CA HIS A 10 4.12 5.80 -9.97
C HIS A 10 2.87 5.12 -10.53
N MET A 11 1.75 5.84 -10.52
CA MET A 11 0.47 5.35 -11.03
C MET A 11 -0.09 6.33 -12.06
N PRO A 12 -0.47 5.89 -13.27
CA PRO A 12 -1.23 6.71 -14.20
C PRO A 12 -2.66 6.90 -13.69
N VAL A 13 -3.07 8.15 -13.54
CA VAL A 13 -4.38 8.56 -13.00
C VAL A 13 -4.88 9.76 -13.80
N ASP A 14 -6.05 9.64 -14.42
CA ASP A 14 -6.69 10.71 -15.22
C ASP A 14 -5.76 11.35 -16.27
N GLY A 15 -4.91 10.54 -16.92
CA GLY A 15 -3.98 11.01 -17.95
C GLY A 15 -2.71 11.67 -17.42
N ALA A 16 -2.49 11.68 -16.11
CA ALA A 16 -1.24 12.14 -15.48
C ALA A 16 -0.59 11.02 -14.66
N THR A 17 0.73 10.93 -14.71
CA THR A 17 1.48 10.06 -13.80
C THR A 17 1.62 10.74 -12.44
N ARG A 18 1.07 10.13 -11.40
CA ARG A 18 1.14 10.61 -10.02
C ARG A 18 2.11 9.76 -9.22
N ARG A 19 2.82 10.38 -8.28
CA ARG A 19 3.75 9.72 -7.36
C ARG A 19 3.03 9.33 -6.07
N TYR A 20 3.29 8.10 -5.63
CA TYR A 20 2.76 7.53 -4.39
C TYR A 20 3.88 6.88 -3.58
N THR A 21 3.66 6.79 -2.29
CA THR A 21 4.42 5.91 -1.39
C THR A 21 3.50 4.84 -0.83
N ILE A 22 4.03 3.68 -0.51
CA ILE A 22 3.36 2.63 0.27
C ILE A 22 4.23 2.24 1.45
N ALA A 23 3.68 2.25 2.65
CA ALA A 23 4.40 1.91 3.86
C ALA A 23 3.60 0.95 4.75
N PRO A 24 4.24 -0.06 5.34
CA PRO A 24 3.59 -0.90 6.33
C PRO A 24 3.39 -0.16 7.65
N ILE A 25 2.23 -0.35 8.26
CA ILE A 25 1.87 0.11 9.60
C ILE A 25 1.82 -1.11 10.51
N PHE A 26 2.58 -1.08 11.60
CA PHE A 26 2.68 -2.19 12.56
C PHE A 26 1.97 -1.84 13.87
N SER A 27 1.46 -2.87 14.53
CA SER A 27 1.02 -2.80 15.91
C SER A 27 2.22 -2.56 16.84
N PRO A 28 1.99 -2.10 18.09
CA PRO A 28 3.04 -1.99 19.10
C PRO A 28 3.80 -3.31 19.36
N GLU A 29 3.14 -4.45 19.14
CA GLU A 29 3.71 -5.79 19.26
C GLU A 29 4.53 -6.22 18.03
N GLY A 30 4.63 -5.37 17.01
CA GLY A 30 5.42 -5.61 15.79
C GLY A 30 4.69 -6.40 14.71
N ASN A 31 3.38 -6.62 14.84
CA ASN A 31 2.59 -7.30 13.81
C ASN A 31 2.19 -6.30 12.73
N LEU A 32 2.35 -6.66 11.45
CA LEU A 32 1.81 -5.83 10.36
C LEU A 32 0.29 -5.69 10.59
N GLN A 33 -0.26 -4.49 10.48
CA GLN A 33 -1.70 -4.26 10.60
C GLN A 33 -2.27 -3.76 9.29
N GLN A 34 -1.57 -2.87 8.60
CA GLN A 34 -2.06 -2.25 7.39
C GLN A 34 -0.89 -1.89 6.46
N LEU A 35 -1.21 -1.66 5.19
CA LEU A 35 -0.37 -0.95 4.25
C LEU A 35 -1.06 0.37 3.92
N ALA A 36 -0.35 1.49 4.08
CA ALA A 36 -0.87 2.81 3.74
C ALA A 36 -0.23 3.28 2.44
N ILE A 37 -1.05 3.48 1.42
CA ILE A 37 -0.66 4.13 0.16
C ILE A 37 -0.98 5.62 0.29
N SER A 38 0.03 6.48 0.15
CA SER A 38 -0.12 7.93 0.26
C SER A 38 0.32 8.62 -1.02
N GLN A 39 -0.51 9.52 -1.54
CA GLN A 39 -0.12 10.38 -2.65
C GLN A 39 0.89 11.43 -2.18
N ASP A 40 1.96 11.62 -2.96
CA ASP A 40 2.81 12.79 -2.78
C ASP A 40 2.12 14.03 -3.36
N ALA A 41 1.35 14.69 -2.49
CA ALA A 41 0.58 15.89 -2.79
C ALA A 41 0.43 16.78 -1.54
N PRO A 42 0.07 18.08 -1.73
CA PRO A 42 -0.34 18.97 -0.65
C PRO A 42 -1.49 18.36 0.19
N PRO A 43 -1.59 18.65 1.50
CA PRO A 43 -2.55 18.00 2.39
C PRO A 43 -4.03 18.06 1.94
N ASP A 44 -4.46 19.18 1.35
CA ASP A 44 -5.82 19.40 0.85
C ASP A 44 -6.16 18.58 -0.40
N LYS A 45 -5.14 17.99 -1.05
CA LYS A 45 -5.24 17.16 -2.25
C LYS A 45 -4.65 15.78 -2.05
N ARG A 46 -4.21 15.47 -0.83
CA ARG A 46 -3.58 14.21 -0.50
C ARG A 46 -4.64 13.14 -0.45
N GLN A 47 -4.33 12.05 -1.12
CA GLN A 47 -5.06 10.81 -1.02
C GLN A 47 -4.29 9.84 -0.12
N THR A 48 -5.00 9.18 0.78
CA THR A 48 -4.47 8.04 1.54
C THR A 48 -5.41 6.86 1.39
N ILE A 49 -4.87 5.70 1.04
CA ILE A 49 -5.60 4.44 0.93
C ILE A 49 -5.01 3.49 1.98
N HIS A 50 -5.82 3.08 2.94
CA HIS A 50 -5.46 2.11 3.97
C HIS A 50 -5.91 0.73 3.53
N ILE A 51 -4.99 -0.21 3.40
CA ILE A 51 -5.28 -1.61 3.10
C ILE A 51 -4.96 -2.42 4.35
N ALA A 52 -6.00 -2.79 5.10
CA ALA A 52 -5.91 -3.50 6.37
C ALA A 52 -5.70 -5.00 6.18
N MET A 53 -4.92 -5.60 7.07
CA MET A 53 -4.72 -7.03 7.11
C MET A 53 -5.83 -7.66 7.96
N ASP A 54 -6.49 -8.71 7.47
CA ASP A 54 -7.46 -9.45 8.28
C ASP A 54 -6.75 -10.15 9.46
N PRO A 55 -7.13 -9.86 10.72
CA PRO A 55 -6.60 -10.53 11.92
C PRO A 55 -6.67 -12.06 11.87
N ALA A 56 -7.63 -12.63 11.13
CA ALA A 56 -7.78 -14.07 10.96
C ALA A 56 -6.63 -14.70 10.15
N VAL A 57 -6.04 -13.95 9.22
CA VAL A 57 -4.94 -14.42 8.36
C VAL A 57 -3.65 -14.61 9.13
N PHE A 58 -3.38 -13.77 10.15
CA PHE A 58 -2.20 -13.89 11.02
C PHE A 58 -2.15 -15.20 11.80
N LYS A 59 -3.29 -15.86 11.99
CA LYS A 59 -3.36 -17.12 12.74
C LYS A 59 -2.99 -18.33 11.90
N GLN A 60 -2.86 -18.20 10.57
CA GLN A 60 -2.91 -19.35 9.66
C GLN A 60 -1.69 -19.49 8.73
N ALA A 61 -0.86 -18.46 8.53
CA ALA A 61 0.24 -18.56 7.56
C ALA A 61 1.45 -17.67 7.87
N ALA A 62 2.62 -18.10 7.39
CA ALA A 62 3.77 -17.21 7.22
C ALA A 62 3.42 -16.19 6.12
N LEU A 63 3.32 -14.92 6.49
CA LEU A 63 2.99 -13.86 5.54
C LEU A 63 4.13 -13.69 4.50
N PRO A 64 3.79 -13.37 3.24
CA PRO A 64 4.77 -12.91 2.27
C PRO A 64 5.56 -11.70 2.78
N GLY A 65 6.74 -11.46 2.18
CA GLY A 65 7.52 -10.26 2.47
C GLY A 65 6.76 -8.97 2.15
N VAL A 66 7.14 -7.86 2.81
CA VAL A 66 6.47 -6.55 2.69
C VAL A 66 6.39 -6.07 1.24
N GLU A 67 7.38 -6.36 0.39
CA GLU A 67 7.32 -6.02 -1.03
C GLU A 67 6.15 -6.70 -1.74
N VAL A 68 5.98 -8.01 -1.52
CA VAL A 68 4.91 -8.79 -2.16
C VAL A 68 3.55 -8.29 -1.69
N LEU A 69 3.39 -8.06 -0.38
CA LEU A 69 2.17 -7.49 0.17
C LEU A 69 1.88 -6.08 -0.39
N SER A 70 2.93 -5.26 -0.54
CA SER A 70 2.81 -3.93 -1.13
C SER A 70 2.31 -4.00 -2.58
N ARG A 71 2.84 -4.95 -3.37
CA ARG A 71 2.40 -5.17 -4.75
C ARG A 71 0.96 -5.66 -4.83
N ILE A 72 0.53 -6.56 -3.93
CA ILE A 72 -0.87 -7.01 -3.86
C ILE A 72 -1.78 -5.82 -3.53
N ALA A 73 -1.44 -5.03 -2.50
CA ALA A 73 -2.21 -3.85 -2.10
C ALA A 73 -2.33 -2.80 -3.22
N ILE A 74 -1.25 -2.55 -3.97
CA ILE A 74 -1.29 -1.67 -5.15
C ILE A 74 -2.20 -2.26 -6.23
N GLY A 75 -2.08 -3.57 -6.50
CA GLY A 75 -2.93 -4.26 -7.47
C GLY A 75 -4.41 -4.15 -7.13
N GLN A 76 -4.75 -4.31 -5.84
CA GLN A 76 -6.10 -4.17 -5.34
C GLN A 76 -6.60 -2.73 -5.50
N ALA A 77 -5.83 -1.74 -5.05
CA ALA A 77 -6.19 -0.34 -5.22
C ALA A 77 -6.37 0.09 -6.69
N THR A 78 -5.62 -0.53 -7.61
CA THR A 78 -5.80 -0.34 -9.06
C THR A 78 -7.10 -0.99 -9.54
N GLN A 79 -7.36 -2.24 -9.17
CA GLN A 79 -8.57 -2.98 -9.57
C GLN A 79 -9.84 -2.30 -9.08
N ASP A 80 -9.82 -1.82 -7.83
CA ASP A 80 -10.94 -1.17 -7.16
C ASP A 80 -11.07 0.32 -7.54
N LYS A 81 -10.19 0.82 -8.43
CA LYS A 81 -10.17 2.19 -8.95
C LYS A 81 -10.10 3.24 -7.84
N LEU A 82 -9.33 2.96 -6.79
CA LEU A 82 -9.23 3.84 -5.64
C LEU A 82 -8.40 5.07 -5.95
N PHE A 83 -7.45 5.00 -6.89
CA PHE A 83 -6.59 6.14 -7.22
C PHE A 83 -7.34 7.30 -7.90
N GLY A 84 -7.06 8.53 -7.46
CA GLY A 84 -7.42 9.75 -8.20
C GLY A 84 -8.33 10.74 -7.49
N GLY A 85 -9.01 10.30 -6.43
CA GLY A 85 -9.78 11.18 -5.54
C GLY A 85 -8.97 11.71 -4.35
N PRO A 86 -9.30 12.89 -3.79
CA PRO A 86 -8.78 13.32 -2.50
C PRO A 86 -9.47 12.56 -1.34
N GLY A 87 -8.80 12.47 -0.19
CA GLY A 87 -9.39 11.91 1.03
C GLY A 87 -8.82 10.56 1.45
N GLU A 88 -9.54 9.88 2.34
CA GLU A 88 -9.17 8.60 2.94
C GLU A 88 -10.10 7.48 2.48
N SER A 89 -9.54 6.29 2.27
CA SER A 89 -10.28 5.06 1.99
C SER A 89 -9.67 3.93 2.79
N GLU A 90 -10.48 2.94 3.16
CA GLU A 90 -10.06 1.78 3.93
C GLU A 90 -10.65 0.51 3.30
N GLU A 91 -9.78 -0.46 2.99
CA GLU A 91 -10.13 -1.76 2.43
C GLU A 91 -9.45 -2.88 3.22
N ILE A 92 -9.92 -4.11 3.08
CA ILE A 92 -9.24 -5.31 3.60
C ILE A 92 -8.41 -5.94 2.48
N LEU A 93 -7.17 -6.33 2.76
CA LEU A 93 -6.27 -6.95 1.80
C LEU A 93 -6.84 -8.29 1.30
N ASP A 94 -7.06 -8.37 -0.01
CA ASP A 94 -7.45 -9.62 -0.67
C ASP A 94 -6.20 -10.29 -1.28
N PHE A 95 -5.80 -11.42 -0.69
CA PHE A 95 -4.65 -12.21 -1.14
C PHE A 95 -4.87 -12.93 -2.47
N THR A 96 -6.09 -12.94 -3.01
CA THR A 96 -6.39 -13.50 -4.33
C THR A 96 -6.04 -12.53 -5.46
N ILE A 97 -5.78 -11.27 -5.13
CA ILE A 97 -5.38 -10.25 -6.10
C ILE A 97 -3.96 -10.52 -6.60
N GLU A 98 -3.78 -10.43 -7.92
CA GLU A 98 -2.47 -10.56 -8.53
C GLU A 98 -1.55 -9.40 -8.12
N PRO A 99 -0.29 -9.69 -7.73
CA PRO A 99 0.68 -8.64 -7.39
C PRO A 99 0.91 -7.67 -8.55
N TRP A 100 0.88 -6.37 -8.26
CA TRP A 100 1.20 -5.34 -9.24
C TRP A 100 2.65 -5.45 -9.75
N GLN A 101 2.79 -5.41 -11.08
CA GLN A 101 4.05 -5.66 -11.80
C GLN A 101 4.85 -4.39 -12.13
N GLY A 102 4.39 -3.22 -11.69
CA GLY A 102 5.10 -1.96 -11.96
C GLY A 102 6.36 -1.76 -11.13
N ASP A 103 7.05 -0.66 -11.43
CA ASP A 103 8.28 -0.28 -10.74
C ASP A 103 8.00 0.13 -9.30
N LEU A 104 8.66 -0.54 -8.37
CA LEU A 104 8.57 -0.31 -6.93
C LEU A 104 9.98 -0.04 -6.40
N ARG A 105 10.22 1.14 -5.84
CA ARG A 105 11.55 1.60 -5.40
C ARG A 105 11.60 1.76 -3.89
N PRO A 106 12.58 1.20 -3.16
CA PRO A 106 12.67 1.38 -1.71
C PRO A 106 12.97 2.85 -1.35
N LEU A 107 12.29 3.40 -0.35
CA LEU A 107 12.40 4.82 0.04
C LEU A 107 13.75 5.21 0.69
N ASN A 108 14.57 4.25 1.13
CA ASN A 108 15.82 4.49 1.88
C ASN A 108 17.00 3.67 1.35
N SER A 109 17.15 3.55 0.03
CA SER A 109 18.32 2.88 -0.57
C SER A 109 19.58 3.74 -0.49
#